data_AF-A0A2K8U6Y4-F1
#
_entry.id   AF-A0A2K8U6Y4-F1
#
_cell.length_a   1.000
_cell.length_b   1.000
_cell.length_c   1.000
_cell.angle_alpha   90.00
_cell.angle_beta   90.00
_cell.angle_gamma   90.00
#
_symmetry.space_group_name_H-M   'P 1'
#
loop_
_entity.id
_entity.type
_entity.pdbx_description
1 polymer ?
#
loop_
_entity_poly.entity_id
_entity_poly.type
_entity_poly.pdbx_seq_one_letter_code
_entity_poly.pdbx_strand_id
1 'polypeptide(L)'
;MLDYTAGGVDLVWDNDNGTTGLTWLKNANLADTVDFGVTGIAANGTMTWAVALNWITAMNAANYAGTNDWRLWSARNSDGTGPCVGYNCAGSEMGHLFYTEGGLSDNQSITTSATLTQHFTNMQVPVYWSGTTYSVNALYAWDFYTVNGVQELGSKDNSQFYGWAVRPGQAAAAPLPATGLLMALGLLALGATRRGRRATWVIRSCG
;
A
#
# COMPACT_ATOMS: atom_id res chain seq x y z
N MET A 1 1.19 -11.43 -1.63
CA MET A 1 0.43 -10.30 -1.03
C MET A 1 -0.34 -10.66 0.25
N LEU A 2 -0.42 -9.73 1.21
CA LEU A 2 -1.19 -9.85 2.47
C LEU A 2 -1.95 -8.55 2.78
N ASP A 3 -3.24 -8.65 3.09
CA ASP A 3 -4.08 -7.51 3.47
C ASP A 3 -3.96 -7.20 4.96
N TYR A 4 -3.89 -5.92 5.31
CA TYR A 4 -3.86 -5.46 6.71
C TYR A 4 -4.29 -4.00 6.83
N THR A 5 -4.53 -3.54 8.06
CA THR A 5 -4.89 -2.14 8.34
C THR A 5 -3.81 -1.50 9.22
N ALA A 6 -3.35 -0.31 8.86
CA ALA A 6 -2.44 0.51 9.67
C ALA A 6 -2.94 1.96 9.72
N GLY A 7 -2.94 2.57 10.91
CA GLY A 7 -3.45 3.93 11.10
C GLY A 7 -4.91 4.13 10.63
N GLY A 8 -5.72 3.08 10.64
CA GLY A 8 -7.11 3.10 10.13
C GLY A 8 -7.24 3.06 8.61
N VAL A 9 -6.15 2.81 7.88
CA VAL A 9 -6.10 2.70 6.42
C VAL A 9 -5.83 1.27 6.02
N ASP A 10 -6.58 0.77 5.03
CA ASP A 10 -6.37 -0.57 4.47
C ASP A 10 -5.23 -0.58 3.46
N LEU A 11 -4.32 -1.54 3.63
CA LEU A 11 -3.06 -1.67 2.92
C LEU A 11 -2.87 -3.11 2.45
N VAL A 12 -2.01 -3.29 1.45
CA VAL A 12 -1.59 -4.60 0.94
C VAL A 12 -0.08 -4.68 1.00
N TRP A 13 0.46 -5.66 1.70
CA TRP A 13 1.90 -5.93 1.72
C TRP A 13 2.26 -6.98 0.66
N ASP A 14 3.00 -6.56 -0.35
CA ASP A 14 3.72 -7.40 -1.30
C ASP A 14 5.06 -7.77 -0.63
N ASN A 15 5.22 -9.05 -0.31
CA ASN A 15 6.27 -9.54 0.58
C ASN A 15 7.47 -10.15 -0.17
N ASP A 16 7.45 -10.15 -1.50
CA ASP A 16 8.48 -10.71 -2.37
C ASP A 16 9.00 -9.72 -3.43
N ASN A 17 8.48 -8.49 -3.45
CA ASN A 17 9.11 -7.39 -4.17
C ASN A 17 10.40 -6.89 -3.45
N GLY A 18 11.54 -7.46 -3.83
CA GLY A 18 12.85 -7.14 -3.25
C GLY A 18 13.04 -7.73 -1.85
N THR A 19 14.08 -7.29 -1.13
CA THR A 19 14.46 -7.92 0.16
C THR A 19 13.52 -7.58 1.32
N THR A 20 12.91 -6.39 1.31
CA THR A 20 12.04 -5.92 2.40
C THR A 20 10.55 -6.04 2.07
N GLY A 21 10.21 -6.33 0.82
CA GLY A 21 8.85 -6.17 0.29
C GLY A 21 8.45 -4.69 0.13
N LEU A 22 7.23 -4.50 -0.35
CA LEU A 22 6.63 -3.22 -0.68
C LEU A 22 5.18 -3.19 -0.16
N THR A 23 4.78 -2.11 0.50
CA THR A 23 3.38 -1.88 0.88
C THR A 23 2.70 -0.97 -0.14
N TRP A 24 1.53 -1.39 -0.60
CA TRP A 24 0.63 -0.64 -1.46
C TRP A 24 -0.56 -0.12 -0.66
N LEU A 25 -1.10 1.04 -1.05
CA LEU A 25 -2.47 1.39 -0.68
C LEU A 25 -3.43 0.37 -1.29
N LYS A 26 -4.41 -0.12 -0.50
CA LYS A 26 -5.45 -1.02 -1.02
C LYS A 26 -6.33 -0.33 -2.07
N ASN A 27 -6.66 0.94 -1.83
CA ASN A 27 -7.35 1.78 -2.81
C ASN A 27 -6.34 2.33 -3.83
N ALA A 28 -6.39 1.79 -5.05
CA ALA A 28 -5.53 2.15 -6.17
C ALA A 28 -5.87 3.51 -6.81
N ASN A 29 -6.92 4.20 -6.35
CA ASN A 29 -7.26 5.55 -6.79
C ASN A 29 -7.68 6.42 -5.60
N LEU A 30 -6.84 6.47 -4.56
CA LEU A 30 -7.14 7.26 -3.36
C LEU A 30 -7.31 8.75 -3.67
N ALA A 31 -6.57 9.28 -4.65
CA ALA A 31 -6.62 10.69 -5.04
C ALA A 31 -7.99 11.17 -5.51
N ASP A 32 -8.86 10.27 -5.96
CA ASP A 32 -10.25 10.56 -6.31
C ASP A 32 -11.08 11.07 -5.12
N THR A 33 -10.72 10.65 -3.91
CA THR A 33 -11.50 10.96 -2.69
C THR A 33 -10.69 11.69 -1.61
N VAL A 34 -9.36 11.62 -1.64
CA VAL A 34 -8.47 12.26 -0.67
C VAL A 34 -7.35 13.00 -1.41
N ASP A 35 -7.48 14.32 -1.49
CA ASP A 35 -6.52 15.21 -2.18
C ASP A 35 -5.41 15.77 -1.27
N PHE A 36 -5.54 15.61 0.06
CA PHE A 36 -4.66 16.23 1.07
C PHE A 36 -4.51 17.76 0.90
N GLY A 37 -5.52 18.43 0.36
CA GLY A 37 -5.52 19.87 0.07
C GLY A 37 -4.71 20.27 -1.17
N VAL A 38 -4.28 19.31 -2.00
CA VAL A 38 -3.56 19.58 -3.25
C VAL A 38 -4.54 19.95 -4.35
N THR A 39 -4.31 21.10 -4.98
CA THR A 39 -5.08 21.54 -6.15
C THR A 39 -4.50 20.96 -7.44
N GLY A 40 -5.36 20.83 -8.48
CA GLY A 40 -4.95 20.32 -9.79
C GLY A 40 -5.11 18.80 -9.97
N ILE A 41 -5.67 18.10 -8.98
CA ILE A 41 -6.17 16.73 -9.12
C ILE A 41 -7.54 16.81 -9.80
N ALA A 42 -7.74 16.05 -10.88
CA ALA A 42 -9.01 15.97 -11.57
C ALA A 42 -10.05 15.22 -10.73
N ALA A 43 -11.33 15.40 -11.04
CA ALA A 43 -12.44 14.81 -10.29
C ALA A 43 -12.52 13.28 -10.34
N ASN A 44 -11.71 12.62 -11.17
CA ASN A 44 -11.56 11.17 -11.22
C ASN A 44 -10.23 10.68 -10.60
N GLY A 45 -9.42 11.58 -10.03
CA GLY A 45 -8.12 11.29 -9.44
C GLY A 45 -6.93 11.35 -10.39
N THR A 46 -7.11 11.63 -11.71
CA THR A 46 -5.96 11.83 -12.60
C THR A 46 -5.29 13.18 -12.36
N MET A 47 -3.99 13.24 -12.63
CA MET A 47 -3.21 14.45 -12.39
C MET A 47 -1.91 14.46 -13.19
N THR A 48 -1.33 15.65 -13.36
CA THR A 48 0.02 15.76 -13.95
C THR A 48 1.06 15.17 -13.00
N TRP A 49 2.23 14.84 -13.54
CA TRP A 49 3.28 14.18 -12.74
C TRP A 49 3.73 15.04 -11.55
N ALA A 50 3.83 16.36 -11.74
CA ALA A 50 4.18 17.29 -10.66
C ALA A 50 3.11 17.33 -9.56
N VAL A 51 1.82 17.30 -9.93
CA VAL A 51 0.72 17.25 -8.96
C VAL A 51 0.72 15.92 -8.20
N ALA A 52 1.06 14.80 -8.83
CA ALA A 52 1.21 13.51 -8.16
C ALA A 52 2.31 13.51 -7.09
N LEU A 53 3.44 14.14 -7.36
CA LEU A 53 4.50 14.30 -6.34
C LEU A 53 4.09 15.25 -5.21
N ASN A 54 3.33 16.31 -5.51
CA ASN A 54 2.77 17.19 -4.49
C ASN A 54 1.76 16.44 -3.61
N TRP A 55 0.92 15.58 -4.21
CA TRP A 55 -0.02 14.72 -3.50
C TRP A 55 0.68 13.76 -2.55
N ILE A 56 1.75 13.09 -2.99
CA ILE A 56 2.61 12.27 -2.11
C ILE A 56 3.23 13.10 -0.99
N THR A 57 3.72 14.31 -1.29
CA THR A 57 4.32 15.20 -0.28
C THR A 57 3.31 15.59 0.79
N ALA A 58 2.09 15.94 0.38
CA ALA A 58 0.99 16.28 1.29
C ALA A 58 0.50 15.07 2.09
N MET A 59 0.42 13.88 1.48
CA MET A 59 0.11 12.61 2.15
C MET A 59 1.12 12.34 3.28
N ASN A 60 2.41 12.53 3.02
CA ASN A 60 3.46 12.35 4.02
C ASN A 60 3.40 13.41 5.12
N ALA A 61 3.08 14.67 4.78
CA ALA A 61 2.88 15.72 5.78
C ALA A 61 1.67 15.43 6.69
N ALA A 62 0.64 14.77 6.17
CA ALA A 62 -0.52 14.32 6.93
C ALA A 62 -0.27 13.06 7.78
N ASN A 63 0.92 12.45 7.68
CA ASN A 63 1.27 11.18 8.33
C ASN A 63 0.22 10.09 8.04
N TYR A 64 -0.19 9.98 6.78
CA TYR A 64 -1.27 9.09 6.35
C TYR A 64 -0.96 7.62 6.68
N ALA A 65 -1.95 6.90 7.20
CA ALA A 65 -1.79 5.55 7.77
C ALA A 65 -0.78 5.44 8.93
N GLY A 66 -0.39 6.57 9.54
CA GLY A 66 0.59 6.62 10.63
C GLY A 66 2.05 6.60 10.17
N THR A 67 2.31 6.83 8.88
CA THR A 67 3.67 6.90 8.30
C THR A 67 3.80 8.06 7.31
N ASN A 68 5.05 8.43 6.97
CA ASN A 68 5.38 9.61 6.18
C ASN A 68 6.47 9.37 5.11
N ASP A 69 6.63 8.12 4.69
CA ASP A 69 7.60 7.64 3.71
C ASP A 69 6.93 7.08 2.44
N TRP A 70 5.70 7.53 2.16
CA TRP A 70 5.00 7.22 0.92
C TRP A 70 5.71 7.80 -0.29
N ARG A 71 5.63 7.09 -1.41
CA ARG A 71 6.11 7.52 -2.72
C ARG A 71 5.25 6.91 -3.82
N LEU A 72 5.41 7.40 -5.04
CA LEU A 72 4.98 6.63 -6.20
C LEU A 72 5.90 5.41 -6.39
N TRP A 73 5.39 4.40 -7.08
CA TRP A 73 6.16 3.22 -7.42
C TRP A 73 7.35 3.55 -8.34
N SER A 74 8.37 2.71 -8.31
CA SER A 74 9.62 2.84 -9.05
C SER A 74 9.63 2.02 -10.33
N ALA A 75 10.03 2.64 -11.44
CA ALA A 75 10.24 1.97 -12.72
C ALA A 75 11.61 1.27 -12.79
N ARG A 76 12.51 1.56 -11.84
CA ARG A 76 13.76 0.81 -11.67
C ARG A 76 13.47 -0.56 -11.07
N ASN A 77 14.30 -1.51 -11.44
CA ASN A 77 14.27 -2.85 -10.90
C ASN A 77 14.75 -2.85 -9.44
N SER A 78 14.37 -3.87 -8.67
CA SER A 78 14.76 -4.02 -7.26
C SER A 78 16.28 -4.17 -7.05
N ASP A 79 17.01 -4.62 -8.07
CA ASP A 79 18.49 -4.67 -8.11
C ASP A 79 19.14 -3.32 -8.54
N GLY A 80 18.33 -2.28 -8.75
CA GLY A 80 18.76 -0.95 -9.17
C GLY A 80 18.93 -0.77 -10.69
N THR A 81 18.78 -1.84 -11.48
CA THR A 81 18.90 -1.80 -12.94
C THR A 81 17.65 -1.21 -13.61
N GLY A 82 17.67 -1.11 -14.94
CA GLY A 82 16.60 -0.50 -15.73
C GLY A 82 16.57 1.03 -15.64
N PRO A 83 15.42 1.67 -15.94
CA PRO A 83 14.12 1.05 -16.23
C PRO A 83 14.04 0.29 -17.56
N CYS A 84 13.16 -0.72 -17.62
CA CYS A 84 12.79 -1.47 -18.84
C CYS A 84 11.75 -0.69 -19.66
N VAL A 85 11.64 -0.95 -20.98
CA VAL A 85 10.61 -0.35 -21.84
C VAL A 85 9.85 -1.43 -22.61
N GLY A 86 8.54 -1.24 -22.80
CA GLY A 86 7.66 -2.20 -23.47
C GLY A 86 6.99 -3.18 -22.51
N TYR A 87 6.72 -4.39 -23.00
CA TYR A 87 6.08 -5.46 -22.24
C TYR A 87 7.09 -6.27 -21.42
N ASN A 88 6.56 -7.06 -20.48
CA ASN A 88 7.33 -7.99 -19.63
C ASN A 88 8.39 -7.31 -18.75
N CYS A 89 8.19 -6.03 -18.44
CA CYS A 89 9.03 -5.26 -17.52
C CYS A 89 8.74 -5.61 -16.04
N ALA A 90 8.78 -6.90 -15.71
CA ALA A 90 8.41 -7.46 -14.41
C ALA A 90 9.38 -7.11 -13.26
N GLY A 91 10.53 -6.51 -13.55
CA GLY A 91 11.48 -6.07 -12.54
C GLY A 91 11.09 -4.76 -11.84
N SER A 92 10.33 -3.90 -12.51
CA SER A 92 9.79 -2.65 -11.91
C SER A 92 8.75 -2.98 -10.85
N GLU A 93 8.45 -2.05 -9.94
CA GLU A 93 7.48 -2.32 -8.89
C GLU A 93 6.05 -2.55 -9.42
N MET A 94 5.60 -1.75 -10.38
CA MET A 94 4.29 -1.94 -11.01
C MET A 94 4.28 -3.13 -11.98
N GLY A 95 5.38 -3.37 -12.69
CA GLY A 95 5.52 -4.56 -13.53
C GLY A 95 5.53 -5.85 -12.71
N HIS A 96 6.17 -5.86 -11.53
CA HIS A 96 6.12 -6.98 -10.59
C HIS A 96 4.67 -7.24 -10.15
N LEU A 97 3.97 -6.18 -9.71
CA LEU A 97 2.57 -6.29 -9.32
C LEU A 97 1.69 -6.85 -10.46
N PHE A 98 1.92 -6.40 -11.69
CA PHE A 98 1.12 -6.81 -12.84
C PHE A 98 1.44 -8.24 -13.31
N TYR A 99 2.71 -8.52 -13.61
CA TYR A 99 3.16 -9.76 -14.23
C TYR A 99 3.36 -10.90 -13.23
N THR A 100 3.97 -10.61 -12.07
CA THR A 100 4.30 -11.62 -11.05
C THR A 100 3.10 -11.86 -10.15
N GLU A 101 2.64 -10.84 -9.41
CA GLU A 101 1.55 -11.00 -8.46
C GLU A 101 0.20 -11.21 -9.16
N GLY A 102 -0.02 -10.48 -10.26
CA GLY A 102 -1.25 -10.56 -11.03
C GLY A 102 -1.37 -11.79 -11.91
N GLY A 103 -0.25 -12.46 -12.22
CA GLY A 103 -0.19 -13.57 -13.17
C GLY A 103 -0.66 -13.20 -14.57
N LEU A 104 -0.54 -11.92 -14.94
CA LEU A 104 -1.01 -11.40 -16.21
C LEU A 104 0.08 -11.48 -17.28
N SER A 105 -0.33 -11.64 -18.52
CA SER A 105 0.48 -11.53 -19.72
C SER A 105 0.28 -10.18 -20.42
N ASP A 106 1.08 -9.93 -21.45
CA ASP A 106 0.90 -8.80 -22.34
C ASP A 106 -0.52 -8.74 -22.93
N ASN A 107 -1.02 -7.53 -23.15
CA ASN A 107 -2.36 -7.25 -23.68
C ASN A 107 -3.53 -7.71 -22.79
N GLN A 108 -3.27 -7.99 -21.50
CA GLN A 108 -4.31 -8.15 -20.50
C GLN A 108 -4.48 -6.87 -19.67
N SER A 109 -5.69 -6.64 -19.17
CA SER A 109 -5.97 -5.51 -18.26
C SER A 109 -5.74 -5.95 -16.81
N ILE A 110 -5.22 -5.05 -15.97
CA ILE A 110 -4.98 -5.29 -14.54
C ILE A 110 -6.26 -5.78 -13.82
N THR A 111 -7.41 -5.28 -14.26
CA THR A 111 -8.73 -5.61 -13.72
C THR A 111 -9.18 -7.03 -14.03
N THR A 112 -8.49 -7.76 -14.91
CA THR A 112 -8.79 -9.16 -15.21
C THR A 112 -8.07 -10.15 -14.29
N SER A 113 -7.13 -9.69 -13.46
CA SER A 113 -6.46 -10.55 -12.48
C SER A 113 -7.39 -10.86 -11.32
N ALA A 114 -7.75 -12.14 -11.16
CA ALA A 114 -8.50 -12.61 -9.99
C ALA A 114 -7.72 -12.41 -8.68
N THR A 115 -6.39 -12.53 -8.72
CA THR A 115 -5.53 -12.30 -7.55
C THR A 115 -5.55 -10.82 -7.13
N LEU A 116 -5.27 -9.90 -8.06
CA LEU A 116 -5.21 -8.47 -7.71
C LEU A 116 -6.58 -7.94 -7.28
N THR A 117 -7.67 -8.41 -7.89
CA THR A 117 -9.04 -7.98 -7.52
C THR A 117 -9.50 -8.49 -6.16
N GLN A 118 -8.84 -9.50 -5.58
CA GLN A 118 -9.08 -9.89 -4.18
C GLN A 118 -8.44 -8.92 -3.18
N HIS A 119 -7.30 -8.35 -3.54
CA HIS A 119 -6.49 -7.53 -2.64
C HIS A 119 -6.72 -6.03 -2.81
N PHE A 120 -7.00 -5.56 -4.03
CA PHE A 120 -7.05 -4.14 -4.36
C PHE A 120 -8.44 -3.67 -4.78
N THR A 121 -8.72 -2.41 -4.48
CA THR A 121 -9.96 -1.72 -4.88
C THR A 121 -9.64 -0.54 -5.78
N ASN A 122 -10.62 -0.15 -6.61
CA ASN A 122 -10.54 1.02 -7.50
C ASN A 122 -9.31 1.03 -8.43
N MET A 123 -8.81 -0.13 -8.86
CA MET A 123 -7.77 -0.22 -9.88
C MET A 123 -8.25 0.43 -11.18
N GLN A 124 -7.45 1.36 -11.70
CA GLN A 124 -7.80 2.17 -12.86
C GLN A 124 -7.09 1.71 -14.13
N VAL A 125 -7.69 2.10 -15.25
CA VAL A 125 -7.12 2.04 -16.60
C VAL A 125 -7.22 3.43 -17.22
N PRO A 126 -6.31 3.83 -18.13
CA PRO A 126 -5.29 2.97 -18.73
C PRO A 126 -3.92 2.98 -18.06
N VAL A 127 -3.57 3.95 -17.21
CA VAL A 127 -2.15 4.21 -16.90
C VAL A 127 -1.91 4.86 -15.53
N TYR A 128 -0.79 4.47 -14.91
CA TYR A 128 -0.30 5.02 -13.64
C TYR A 128 1.08 5.67 -13.78
N TRP A 129 1.29 6.77 -13.05
CA TRP A 129 2.59 7.43 -12.95
C TRP A 129 3.58 6.67 -12.06
N SER A 130 4.82 6.51 -12.51
CA SER A 130 5.96 6.22 -11.64
C SER A 130 6.51 7.50 -11.00
N GLY A 131 7.16 7.37 -9.84
CA GLY A 131 8.02 8.42 -9.28
C GLY A 131 9.35 8.62 -10.01
N THR A 132 9.61 7.83 -11.06
CA THR A 132 10.91 7.79 -11.76
C THR A 132 10.93 8.76 -12.93
N THR A 133 11.84 9.74 -12.91
CA THR A 133 12.10 10.61 -14.07
C THR A 133 12.93 9.88 -15.13
N TYR A 134 12.65 10.15 -16.41
CA TYR A 134 13.49 9.67 -17.50
C TYR A 134 14.82 10.44 -17.54
N SER A 135 15.93 9.72 -17.42
CA SER A 135 17.26 10.33 -17.26
C SER A 135 17.76 11.06 -18.51
N VAL A 136 17.30 10.67 -19.71
CA VAL A 136 17.74 11.28 -20.97
C VAL A 136 16.97 12.57 -21.27
N ASN A 137 15.71 12.66 -20.84
CA ASN A 137 14.90 13.86 -20.99
C ASN A 137 14.00 14.08 -19.77
N ALA A 138 14.32 15.12 -18.99
CA ALA A 138 13.64 15.44 -17.75
C ALA A 138 12.17 15.87 -17.90
N LEU A 139 11.72 16.16 -19.12
CA LEU A 139 10.31 16.45 -19.44
C LEU A 139 9.41 15.21 -19.37
N TYR A 140 10.00 14.01 -19.34
CA TYR A 140 9.27 12.74 -19.28
C TYR A 140 9.48 12.03 -17.95
N ALA A 141 8.46 11.29 -17.55
CA ALA A 141 8.50 10.34 -16.44
C ALA A 141 8.08 8.95 -16.94
N TRP A 142 8.49 7.92 -16.22
CA TRP A 142 8.04 6.58 -16.50
C TRP A 142 6.57 6.40 -16.08
N ASP A 143 5.85 5.61 -16.84
CA ASP A 143 4.49 5.21 -16.55
C ASP A 143 4.28 3.72 -16.84
N PHE A 144 3.13 3.21 -16.43
CA PHE A 144 2.75 1.82 -16.70
C PHE A 144 1.29 1.76 -17.12
N TYR A 145 1.06 1.23 -18.32
CA TYR A 145 -0.25 1.05 -18.91
C TYR A 145 -0.87 -0.23 -18.37
N THR A 146 -1.73 -0.11 -17.37
CA THR A 146 -2.46 -1.22 -16.75
C THR A 146 -3.52 -1.83 -17.67
N VAL A 147 -3.83 -1.20 -18.81
CA VAL A 147 -4.74 -1.75 -19.82
C VAL A 147 -4.13 -2.92 -20.61
N ASN A 148 -2.80 -2.98 -20.72
CA ASN A 148 -2.11 -3.97 -21.55
C ASN A 148 -0.73 -4.41 -21.04
N GLY A 149 -0.21 -3.83 -19.95
CA GLY A 149 1.07 -4.21 -19.34
C GLY A 149 2.31 -3.49 -19.90
N VAL A 150 2.16 -2.40 -20.66
CA VAL A 150 3.33 -1.68 -21.22
C VAL A 150 3.93 -0.71 -20.20
N GLN A 151 5.26 -0.75 -20.02
CA GLN A 151 6.00 0.32 -19.35
C GLN A 151 6.61 1.27 -20.38
N GLU A 152 6.27 2.56 -20.32
CA GLU A 152 6.78 3.56 -21.25
C GLU A 152 6.97 4.95 -20.62
N LEU A 153 6.93 6.00 -21.44
CA LEU A 153 7.25 7.37 -21.08
C LEU A 153 6.05 8.29 -21.31
N GLY A 154 5.65 8.99 -20.25
CA GLY A 154 4.61 10.01 -20.27
C GLY A 154 5.19 11.41 -20.17
N SER A 155 4.59 12.37 -20.87
CA SER A 155 4.95 13.79 -20.76
C SER A 155 4.46 14.34 -19.42
N LYS A 156 5.35 14.90 -18.61
CA LYS A 156 5.00 15.38 -17.27
C LYS A 156 3.95 16.48 -17.26
N ASP A 157 3.94 17.33 -18.29
CA ASP A 157 3.10 18.53 -18.37
C ASP A 157 1.85 18.34 -19.24
N ASN A 158 1.88 17.39 -20.18
CA ASN A 158 0.78 17.20 -21.15
C ASN A 158 -0.05 15.93 -20.89
N SER A 159 0.32 15.13 -19.89
CA SER A 159 -0.39 13.90 -19.54
C SER A 159 -1.00 13.99 -18.15
N GLN A 160 -2.19 13.40 -17.97
CA GLN A 160 -2.86 13.26 -16.68
C GLN A 160 -3.16 11.80 -16.40
N PHE A 161 -2.42 11.21 -15.45
CA PHE A 161 -2.51 9.79 -15.11
C PHE A 161 -2.78 9.61 -13.61
N TYR A 162 -3.11 8.39 -13.21
CA TYR A 162 -3.38 8.07 -11.81
C TYR A 162 -2.10 7.91 -10.99
N GLY A 163 -2.17 8.21 -9.70
CA GLY A 163 -1.10 7.95 -8.74
C GLY A 163 -1.45 6.79 -7.83
N TRP A 164 -0.54 5.80 -7.71
CA TRP A 164 -0.68 4.72 -6.73
C TRP A 164 0.50 4.78 -5.76
N ALA A 165 0.19 5.15 -4.51
CA ALA A 165 1.20 5.30 -3.48
C ALA A 165 1.64 3.93 -2.93
N VAL A 166 2.95 3.82 -2.75
CA VAL A 166 3.64 2.68 -2.15
C VAL A 166 4.65 3.17 -1.12
N ARG A 167 5.11 2.25 -0.27
CA ARG A 167 6.21 2.50 0.68
C ARG A 167 7.04 1.23 0.90
N PRO A 168 8.34 1.36 1.19
CA PRO A 168 9.19 0.20 1.43
C PRO A 168 8.79 -0.55 2.71
N GLY A 169 8.87 -1.87 2.65
CA GLY A 169 8.59 -2.75 3.79
C GLY A 169 7.12 -2.82 4.18
N GLN A 170 6.84 -3.60 5.22
CA GLN A 170 5.52 -3.63 5.86
C GLN A 170 5.31 -2.37 6.70
N ALA A 171 4.15 -1.73 6.64
CA ALA A 171 3.80 -0.66 7.57
C ALA A 171 3.56 -1.23 8.96
N ALA A 172 4.04 -0.52 9.98
CA ALA A 172 3.78 -0.90 11.35
C ALA A 172 2.25 -0.86 11.57
N ALA A 173 1.63 -2.03 11.75
CA ALA A 173 0.27 -2.09 12.25
C ALA A 173 0.25 -1.32 13.57
N ALA A 174 -0.68 -0.38 13.71
CA ALA A 174 -0.78 0.42 14.93
C ALA A 174 -0.76 -0.53 16.15
N PRO A 175 0.01 -0.25 17.21
CA PRO A 175 -0.06 -1.07 18.41
C PRO A 175 -1.52 -1.11 18.83
N LEU A 176 -2.08 -2.32 18.96
CA LEU A 176 -3.46 -2.53 19.40
C LEU A 176 -3.73 -1.53 20.54
N PRO A 177 -4.78 -0.70 20.47
CA PRO A 177 -5.07 0.24 21.53
C PRO A 177 -5.05 -0.54 22.85
N ALA A 178 -4.34 -0.02 23.84
CA ALA A 178 -4.00 -0.73 25.07
C ALA A 178 -5.22 -1.35 25.78
N THR A 179 -6.44 -0.96 25.42
CA THR A 179 -7.71 -1.63 25.74
C THR A 179 -7.72 -3.13 25.42
N GLY A 180 -7.14 -3.60 24.32
CA GLY A 180 -7.06 -5.04 24.02
C GLY A 180 -6.19 -5.79 25.04
N LEU A 181 -5.04 -5.22 25.37
CA LEU A 181 -4.11 -5.76 26.37
C LEU A 181 -4.70 -5.66 27.79
N LEU A 182 -5.37 -4.55 28.13
CA LEU A 182 -6.04 -4.34 29.41
C LEU A 182 -7.27 -5.23 29.59
N MET A 183 -8.05 -5.51 28.53
CA MET A 183 -9.15 -6.47 28.58
C MET A 183 -8.62 -7.90 28.79
N ALA A 184 -7.55 -8.30 28.10
CA ALA A 184 -6.92 -9.60 28.30
C ALA A 184 -6.37 -9.76 29.73
N LEU A 185 -5.70 -8.74 30.26
CA LEU A 185 -5.21 -8.72 31.64
C LEU A 185 -6.36 -8.68 32.67
N GLY A 186 -7.43 -7.92 32.39
CA GLY A 186 -8.62 -7.83 33.24
C GLY A 186 -9.38 -9.16 33.34
N LEU A 187 -9.52 -9.88 32.23
CA LEU A 187 -10.14 -11.21 32.20
C LEU A 187 -9.32 -12.26 32.98
N LEU A 188 -7.99 -12.18 32.93
CA LEU A 188 -7.10 -13.04 33.72
C LEU A 188 -7.21 -12.76 35.23
N ALA A 189 -7.30 -11.48 35.63
CA ALA A 189 -7.48 -11.10 37.03
C ALA A 189 -8.83 -11.55 37.60
N LEU A 190 -9.91 -11.49 36.82
CA LEU A 190 -11.25 -11.96 37.20
C LEU A 190 -11.33 -13.50 37.31
N GLY A 191 -10.54 -14.24 36.52
CA GLY A 191 -10.45 -15.70 36.63
C GLY A 191 -9.74 -16.18 37.90
N ALA A 192 -8.69 -15.47 38.34
CA ALA A 192 -7.90 -15.83 39.52
C ALA A 192 -8.66 -15.64 40.85
N THR A 193 -9.54 -14.64 40.94
CA THR A 193 -10.29 -14.32 42.17
C THR A 193 -11.38 -15.34 42.51
N ARG A 194 -11.91 -16.09 41.54
CA ARG A 194 -12.90 -17.16 41.79
C ARG A 194 -12.31 -18.42 42.42
N ARG A 195 -11.00 -18.66 42.30
CA ARG A 195 -10.35 -19.87 42.85
C ARG A 195 -9.95 -19.75 44.33
N GLY A 196 -9.87 -18.53 44.88
CA GLY A 196 -9.39 -18.30 46.25
C GLY A 196 -10.42 -18.45 47.38
N ARG A 197 -11.70 -18.76 47.10
CA ARG A 197 -12.78 -18.81 48.10
C ARG A 197 -13.16 -20.21 48.62
N ARG A 198 -12.31 -21.22 48.46
CA ARG A 198 -12.51 -22.55 49.06
C ARG A 198 -11.33 -22.95 49.95
N ALA A 199 -11.36 -22.57 51.22
CA ALA A 199 -10.54 -23.16 52.28
C ALA A 199 -11.29 -22.95 53.62
N THR A 200 -12.08 -23.94 54.04
CA THR A 200 -11.80 -24.93 55.11
C THR A 200 -12.19 -24.45 56.51
N TRP A 201 -13.42 -24.79 56.93
CA TRP A 201 -13.83 -24.83 58.33
C TRP A 201 -13.16 -26.02 59.02
N VAL A 202 -12.25 -25.77 59.95
CA VAL A 202 -11.69 -26.79 60.85
C VAL A 202 -12.51 -26.77 62.14
N ILE A 203 -13.24 -27.86 62.40
CA ILE A 203 -13.94 -28.11 63.66
C ILE A 203 -12.91 -28.61 64.68
N ARG A 204 -12.72 -27.90 65.80
CA ARG A 204 -12.00 -28.40 66.98
C ARG A 204 -13.02 -28.95 67.98
N SER A 205 -12.89 -30.23 68.30
CA SER A 205 -13.60 -30.94 69.38
C SER A 205 -12.96 -30.66 70.74
N CYS A 206 -13.80 -30.49 71.76
CA CYS A 206 -13.43 -30.36 73.17
C CYS A 206 -12.79 -31.65 73.73
N GLY A 207 -11.86 -31.44 74.67
CA GLY A 207 -11.33 -32.41 75.63
C GLY A 207 -10.70 -31.65 76.77
#